data_AF-A0A933C661-F1
#
_entry.id   AF-A0A933C661-F1
#
_cell.length_a   1.000
_cell.length_b   1.000
_cell.length_c   1.000
_cell.angle_alpha   90.00
_cell.angle_beta   90.00
_cell.angle_gamma   90.00
#
_symmetry.space_group_name_H-M   'P 1'
#
loop_
_entity.id
_entity.type
_entity.pdbx_description
1 polymer ?
#
loop_
_entity_poly.entity_id
_entity_poly.type
_entity_poly.pdbx_seq_one_letter_code
_entity_poly.pdbx_strand_id
1 'polypeptide(L)'
;MNRISRNTTVVLVVFFFLGFPNHVEGQEKKDEQGAHLQQEKDYYTCPMHAEVKSDEPGKCLECGMSLVQANKTKRPEEQKQGESASLSGKDKALKAKQLLAEAKEELYYNCCMKNPCDRCALDHQSCSCYSDLQKGEGICSDCYAGWQMGEGKDIKGITKKHVKPNFHRHKH
;
A
#
# COMPACT_ATOMS: atom_id res chain seq x y z
N MET A 1 44.70 -51.39 29.48
CA MET A 1 44.92 -51.92 30.85
C MET A 1 44.93 -50.71 31.76
N ASN A 2 44.17 -50.49 32.83
CA ASN A 2 43.27 -51.27 33.68
C ASN A 2 42.43 -50.17 34.40
N ARG A 3 41.12 -50.03 34.18
CA ARG A 3 40.01 -50.63 34.96
C ARG A 3 40.03 -50.34 36.48
N ILE A 4 38.85 -49.92 36.97
CA ILE A 4 38.26 -50.08 38.33
C ILE A 4 38.49 -48.90 39.29
N SER A 5 37.51 -48.33 40.01
CA SER A 5 36.04 -48.37 39.97
C SER A 5 35.44 -47.37 40.99
N ARG A 6 34.26 -46.83 40.66
CA ARG A 6 33.05 -46.74 41.52
C ARG A 6 33.22 -46.37 43.00
N ASN A 7 32.74 -45.15 43.32
CA ASN A 7 31.75 -44.80 44.34
C ASN A 7 32.15 -43.47 44.99
N THR A 8 31.39 -42.38 44.84
CA THR A 8 30.13 -42.11 45.58
C THR A 8 30.43 -42.05 47.08
N THR A 9 29.97 -40.99 47.76
CA THR A 9 30.16 -40.70 49.21
C THR A 9 31.45 -39.88 49.38
N VAL A 10 31.51 -38.65 49.86
CA VAL A 10 30.59 -37.83 50.64
C VAL A 10 31.31 -36.49 50.83
N VAL A 11 30.57 -35.38 50.76
CA VAL A 11 30.87 -34.12 51.47
C VAL A 11 32.19 -33.44 51.11
N LEU A 12 32.12 -32.28 50.45
CA LEU A 12 32.89 -31.06 50.74
C LEU A 12 32.69 -30.09 49.57
N VAL A 13 31.72 -29.19 49.67
CA VAL A 13 31.68 -27.77 49.24
C VAL A 13 30.20 -27.36 49.10
N VAL A 14 29.54 -27.20 50.24
CA VAL A 14 28.36 -26.33 50.38
C VAL A 14 28.81 -25.27 51.36
N PHE A 15 29.11 -24.06 50.89
CA PHE A 15 29.13 -22.79 51.61
C PHE A 15 29.84 -21.77 50.72
N PHE A 16 29.10 -21.04 49.87
CA PHE A 16 29.33 -19.61 49.63
C PHE A 16 28.21 -19.07 48.71
N PHE A 17 27.51 -18.06 49.22
CA PHE A 17 26.52 -17.21 48.54
C PHE A 17 25.06 -17.67 48.42
N LEU A 18 24.40 -17.92 49.55
CA LEU A 18 22.98 -17.54 49.71
C LEU A 18 22.74 -17.01 51.14
N GLY A 19 22.46 -15.71 51.29
CA GLY A 19 21.78 -15.15 52.46
C GLY A 19 22.48 -13.98 53.16
N PHE A 20 22.18 -12.75 52.72
CA PHE A 20 22.02 -11.62 53.65
C PHE A 20 20.66 -10.97 53.40
N PRO A 21 19.82 -10.80 54.44
CA PRO A 21 18.49 -10.22 54.36
C PRO A 21 18.61 -8.69 54.37
N ASN A 22 18.05 -8.02 53.35
CA ASN A 22 17.73 -6.60 53.45
C ASN A 22 16.23 -6.44 53.26
N HIS A 23 15.59 -6.20 54.40
CA HIS A 23 14.27 -5.63 54.56
C HIS A 23 14.20 -4.32 53.76
N VAL A 24 13.43 -4.30 52.67
CA VAL A 24 12.97 -3.07 52.03
C VAL A 24 11.45 -3.02 52.15
N GLU A 25 11.02 -2.10 52.99
CA GLU A 25 9.63 -1.74 53.20
C GLU A 25 9.18 -0.92 51.98
N GLY A 26 8.63 -1.60 50.99
CA GLY A 26 8.05 -0.98 49.79
C GLY A 26 6.64 -0.49 50.08
N GLN A 27 6.48 0.82 50.19
CA GLN A 27 5.20 1.49 50.35
C GLN A 27 4.24 1.16 49.19
N GLU A 28 3.05 0.64 49.51
CA GLU A 28 1.90 0.61 48.61
C GLU A 28 1.48 2.05 48.27
N LYS A 29 1.82 2.50 47.06
CA LYS A 29 1.12 3.62 46.43
C LYS A 29 0.01 3.04 45.57
N LYS A 30 -1.22 3.30 46.00
CA LYS A 30 -2.45 3.12 45.21
C LYS A 30 -2.43 4.17 44.10
N ASP A 31 -1.99 3.74 42.93
CA ASP A 31 -2.16 4.52 41.72
C ASP A 31 -3.45 4.02 41.06
N GLU A 32 -4.53 4.74 41.34
CA GLU A 32 -5.83 4.59 40.69
C GLU A 32 -5.70 4.89 39.20
N GLN A 33 -5.36 3.85 38.44
CA GLN A 33 -5.53 3.83 36.99
C GLN A 33 -7.02 3.65 36.73
N GLY A 34 -7.72 4.78 36.72
CA GLY A 34 -9.08 4.88 36.21
C GLY A 34 -9.13 4.26 34.83
N ALA A 35 -9.86 3.14 34.73
CA ALA A 35 -10.21 2.49 33.50
C ALA A 35 -10.97 3.48 32.62
N HIS A 36 -10.28 4.11 31.67
CA HIS A 36 -10.92 4.80 30.58
C HIS A 36 -11.53 3.74 29.67
N LEU A 37 -12.79 3.40 29.94
CA LEU A 37 -13.66 2.74 28.98
C LEU A 37 -13.73 3.67 27.76
N GLN A 38 -12.86 3.43 26.78
CA GLN A 38 -12.94 4.04 25.47
C GLN A 38 -14.23 3.49 24.84
N GLN A 39 -15.33 4.20 25.03
CA GLN A 39 -16.49 4.08 24.16
C GLN A 39 -16.02 4.51 22.77
N GLU A 40 -15.74 3.53 21.94
CA GLU A 40 -15.42 3.71 20.52
C GLU A 40 -16.68 4.21 19.83
N LYS A 41 -16.95 5.52 19.90
CA LYS A 41 -18.09 6.12 19.21
C LYS A 41 -17.84 5.98 17.71
N ASP A 42 -18.77 5.36 17.01
CA ASP A 42 -18.76 5.29 15.56
C ASP A 42 -18.78 6.71 14.98
N TYR A 43 -17.75 7.06 14.22
CA TYR A 43 -17.68 8.33 13.48
C TYR A 43 -17.30 8.08 12.02
N TYR A 44 -17.79 8.95 11.16
CA TYR A 44 -17.58 8.95 9.72
C TYR A 44 -16.62 10.07 9.33
N THR A 45 -15.71 9.82 8.40
CA THR A 45 -14.72 10.79 7.94
C THR A 45 -14.64 10.84 6.42
N CYS A 46 -14.20 11.96 5.85
CA CYS A 46 -14.04 12.07 4.40
C CYS A 46 -12.69 11.44 3.98
N PRO A 47 -12.66 10.57 2.95
CA PRO A 47 -11.40 9.94 2.51
C PRO A 47 -10.38 10.92 1.93
N MET A 48 -10.80 12.14 1.57
CA MET A 48 -9.93 13.20 1.05
C MET A 48 -9.65 14.30 2.07
N HIS A 49 -10.49 14.45 3.10
CA HIS A 49 -10.41 15.50 4.10
C HIS A 49 -10.60 14.87 5.48
N ALA A 50 -9.52 14.37 6.07
CA ALA A 50 -9.54 13.63 7.34
C ALA A 50 -10.01 14.49 8.54
N GLU A 51 -9.97 15.80 8.37
CA GLU A 51 -10.47 16.80 9.32
C GLU A 51 -12.01 16.80 9.40
N VAL A 52 -12.69 16.38 8.33
CA VAL A 52 -14.15 16.27 8.31
C VAL A 52 -14.54 15.00 9.04
N LYS A 53 -15.19 15.17 10.19
CA LYS A 53 -15.75 14.09 11.02
C LYS A 53 -17.23 14.33 11.27
N SER A 54 -18.01 13.27 11.20
CA SER A 54 -19.46 13.29 11.43
C SER A 54 -19.85 12.10 12.28
N ASP A 55 -20.81 12.28 13.17
CA ASP A 55 -21.41 11.15 13.89
C ASP A 55 -22.40 10.35 13.01
N GLU A 56 -22.79 10.92 11.86
CA GLU A 56 -23.76 10.35 10.94
C GLU A 56 -23.18 10.11 9.54
N PRO A 57 -23.69 9.11 8.79
CA PRO A 57 -23.35 8.95 7.38
C PRO A 57 -23.87 10.14 6.57
N GLY A 58 -23.15 10.49 5.50
CA GLY A 58 -23.55 11.63 4.68
C GLY A 58 -22.53 11.99 3.61
N LYS A 59 -22.67 13.19 3.07
CA LYS A 59 -21.70 13.77 2.13
C LYS A 59 -20.80 14.77 2.84
N CYS A 60 -19.53 14.76 2.47
CA CYS A 60 -18.56 15.76 2.86
C CYS A 60 -19.00 17.13 2.34
N LEU A 61 -19.02 18.14 3.21
CA LEU A 61 -19.42 19.49 2.86
C LEU A 61 -18.37 20.22 2.01
N GLU A 62 -17.11 19.77 2.07
CA GLU A 62 -15.99 20.36 1.31
C GLU A 62 -15.96 19.87 -0.16
N CYS A 63 -16.29 18.60 -0.42
CA CYS A 63 -16.15 18.02 -1.77
C CYS A 63 -17.34 17.19 -2.27
N GLY A 64 -18.38 16.99 -1.47
CA GLY A 64 -19.58 16.25 -1.85
C GLY A 64 -19.45 14.72 -1.94
N MET A 65 -18.26 14.17 -1.67
CA MET A 65 -18.03 12.71 -1.57
C MET A 65 -18.65 12.11 -0.31
N SER A 66 -19.01 10.84 -0.34
CA SER A 66 -19.59 10.16 0.83
C SER A 66 -18.56 9.98 1.96
N LEU A 67 -18.99 10.20 3.20
CA LEU A 67 -18.17 9.94 4.40
C LEU A 67 -18.10 8.43 4.68
N VAL A 68 -16.95 7.96 5.16
CA VAL A 68 -16.65 6.56 5.46
C VAL A 68 -16.44 6.35 6.96
N GLN A 69 -16.94 5.25 7.52
CA GLN A 69 -16.88 4.96 8.96
C GLN A 69 -15.44 4.65 9.39
N ALA A 70 -14.88 5.44 10.30
CA ALA A 70 -13.47 5.39 10.70
C ALA A 70 -13.11 4.15 11.54
N ASN A 71 -14.07 3.57 12.29
CA ASN A 71 -13.86 2.32 13.05
C ASN A 71 -14.04 1.04 12.22
N LYS A 72 -14.32 1.17 10.92
CA LYS A 72 -14.37 0.04 9.97
C LYS A 72 -13.25 0.10 8.93
N THR A 73 -12.10 0.68 9.26
CA THR A 73 -10.84 0.25 8.64
C THR A 73 -10.51 -1.16 9.13
N LYS A 74 -11.26 -2.14 8.63
CA LYS A 74 -10.68 -3.46 8.43
C LYS A 74 -9.46 -3.22 7.55
N ARG A 75 -8.26 -3.31 8.15
CA ARG A 75 -7.09 -3.87 7.47
C ARG A 75 -7.63 -5.01 6.59
N PRO A 76 -7.22 -5.18 5.32
CA PRO A 76 -7.65 -6.35 4.55
C PRO A 76 -7.11 -7.60 5.23
N GLU A 77 -7.88 -8.06 6.21
CA GLU A 77 -7.75 -9.30 6.93
C GLU A 77 -8.47 -10.30 6.06
N GLU A 78 -7.65 -11.08 5.39
CA GLU A 78 -7.87 -12.40 4.83
C GLU A 78 -9.16 -13.07 5.32
N GLN A 79 -10.30 -12.73 4.71
CA GLN A 79 -11.52 -13.50 4.82
C GLN A 79 -11.38 -14.71 3.91
N LYS A 80 -10.91 -15.81 4.49
CA LYS A 80 -11.00 -17.14 3.90
C LYS A 80 -12.42 -17.71 4.08
N GLN A 81 -12.97 -18.10 2.93
CA GLN A 81 -14.05 -19.08 2.67
C GLN A 81 -15.49 -18.55 2.80
N GLY A 82 -16.34 -18.61 1.78
CA GLY A 82 -16.21 -19.13 0.41
C GLY A 82 -17.47 -18.68 -0.36
N GLU A 83 -17.35 -18.18 -1.58
CA GLU A 83 -17.30 -19.03 -2.78
C GLU A 83 -16.24 -18.50 -3.75
N SER A 84 -14.97 -18.86 -3.51
CA SER A 84 -13.93 -18.78 -4.53
C SER A 84 -13.70 -20.19 -5.05
N ALA A 85 -14.16 -20.49 -6.26
CA ALA A 85 -13.49 -21.53 -7.03
C ALA A 85 -11.99 -21.20 -7.04
N SER A 86 -11.17 -22.15 -6.58
CA SER A 86 -9.72 -21.99 -6.45
C SER A 86 -9.10 -21.86 -7.84
N LEU A 87 -9.14 -20.66 -8.38
CA LEU A 87 -8.39 -20.27 -9.57
C LEU A 87 -6.90 -20.39 -9.21
N SER A 88 -6.18 -21.23 -9.96
CA SER A 88 -4.72 -21.35 -9.91
C SER A 88 -4.08 -19.97 -10.06
N GLY A 89 -2.84 -19.80 -9.62
CA GLY A 89 -2.12 -18.54 -9.84
C GLY A 89 -2.11 -18.10 -11.32
N LYS A 90 -2.11 -19.08 -12.24
CA LYS A 90 -2.27 -18.86 -13.68
C LYS A 90 -3.65 -18.32 -14.04
N ASP A 91 -4.70 -18.85 -13.43
CA ASP A 91 -6.07 -18.46 -13.73
C ASP A 91 -6.40 -17.08 -13.13
N LYS A 92 -5.80 -16.73 -11.98
CA LYS A 92 -5.84 -15.35 -11.44
C LYS A 92 -5.13 -14.36 -12.37
N ALA A 93 -3.96 -14.72 -12.89
CA ALA A 93 -3.24 -13.89 -13.85
C ALA A 93 -3.99 -13.74 -15.17
N LEU A 94 -4.66 -14.80 -15.64
CA LEU A 94 -5.49 -14.77 -16.84
C LEU A 94 -6.71 -13.86 -16.65
N LYS A 95 -7.40 -13.99 -15.51
CA LYS A 95 -8.54 -13.14 -15.16
C LYS A 95 -8.12 -11.67 -15.01
N ALA A 96 -6.97 -11.40 -14.38
CA ALA A 96 -6.44 -10.04 -14.29
C ALA A 96 -6.09 -9.47 -15.68
N LYS A 97 -5.51 -10.26 -16.58
CA LYS A 97 -5.27 -9.84 -17.98
C LYS A 97 -6.55 -9.56 -18.74
N GLN A 98 -7.59 -10.38 -18.56
CA GLN A 98 -8.89 -10.16 -19.19
C GLN A 98 -9.57 -8.90 -18.69
N LEU A 99 -9.59 -8.68 -17.37
CA LEU A 99 -10.11 -7.44 -16.77
C LEU A 99 -9.33 -6.21 -17.24
N LEU A 100 -8.00 -6.33 -17.39
CA LEU A 100 -7.19 -5.26 -17.97
C LEU A 100 -7.48 -5.03 -19.45
N ALA A 101 -7.78 -6.08 -20.23
CA ALA A 101 -8.14 -5.95 -21.64
C ALA A 101 -9.51 -5.28 -21.81
N GLU A 102 -10.51 -5.72 -21.05
CA GLU A 102 -11.85 -5.12 -21.02
C GLU A 102 -11.82 -3.68 -20.51
N ALA A 103 -11.09 -3.41 -19.42
CA ALA A 103 -10.87 -2.05 -18.94
C ALA A 103 -10.07 -1.20 -19.95
N LYS A 104 -9.22 -1.77 -20.81
CA LYS A 104 -8.56 -1.04 -21.90
C LYS A 104 -9.49 -0.70 -23.07
N GLU A 105 -10.61 -1.40 -23.21
CA GLU A 105 -11.66 -1.04 -24.18
C GLU A 105 -12.52 0.11 -23.65
N GLU A 106 -12.80 0.18 -22.34
CA GLU A 106 -13.56 1.27 -21.72
C GLU A 106 -12.70 2.48 -21.30
N LEU A 107 -11.46 2.25 -20.86
CA LEU A 107 -10.46 3.29 -20.61
C LEU A 107 -9.77 3.60 -21.92
N TYR A 108 -10.17 4.72 -22.52
CA TYR A 108 -9.50 5.32 -23.66
C TYR A 108 -8.06 5.76 -23.28
N TYR A 109 -7.14 4.81 -23.23
CA TYR A 109 -5.73 5.05 -22.93
C TYR A 109 -4.97 5.40 -24.21
N ASN A 110 -4.88 6.70 -24.47
CA ASN A 110 -4.18 7.23 -25.63
C ASN A 110 -2.68 7.31 -25.37
N CYS A 111 -2.02 6.18 -25.14
CA CYS A 111 -0.57 6.20 -25.11
C CYS A 111 -0.05 6.54 -26.52
N CYS A 112 0.86 7.50 -26.59
CA CYS A 112 1.57 7.82 -27.83
C CYS A 112 2.78 6.89 -28.10
N MET A 113 2.94 5.83 -27.31
CA MET A 113 4.00 4.83 -27.42
C MET A 113 3.46 3.50 -27.97
N LYS A 114 4.29 2.77 -28.73
CA LYS A 114 3.97 1.44 -29.27
C LYS A 114 3.68 0.42 -28.17
N ASN A 115 4.51 0.44 -27.14
CA ASN A 115 4.37 -0.41 -25.96
C ASN A 115 3.93 0.47 -24.79
N PRO A 116 2.62 0.62 -24.55
CA PRO A 116 2.13 1.42 -23.43
C PRO A 116 2.69 0.88 -22.11
N CYS A 117 3.36 1.72 -21.34
CA CYS A 117 3.64 1.39 -19.94
C CYS A 117 2.36 1.67 -19.14
N ASP A 118 1.98 0.74 -18.27
CA ASP A 118 0.84 0.93 -17.36
C ASP A 118 1.15 2.03 -16.31
N ARG A 119 2.42 2.43 -16.18
CA ARG A 119 2.89 3.39 -15.18
C ARG A 119 2.20 4.75 -15.29
N CYS A 120 2.03 5.31 -16.49
CA CYS A 120 1.36 6.60 -16.64
C CYS A 120 -0.15 6.50 -16.33
N ALA A 121 -0.80 5.40 -16.71
CA ALA A 121 -2.19 5.17 -16.34
C ALA A 121 -2.37 5.08 -14.82
N LEU A 122 -1.41 4.46 -14.11
CA LEU A 122 -1.41 4.34 -12.66
C LEU A 122 -1.09 5.67 -11.96
N ASP A 123 -0.08 6.40 -12.43
CA ASP A 123 0.41 7.62 -11.77
C ASP A 123 -0.46 8.85 -12.03
N HIS A 124 -1.11 8.92 -13.20
CA HIS A 124 -1.82 10.13 -13.64
C HIS A 124 -3.29 9.89 -14.02
N GLN A 125 -3.78 8.65 -13.92
CA GLN A 125 -5.15 8.23 -14.28
C GLN A 125 -5.56 8.55 -15.74
N SER A 126 -4.72 9.24 -16.49
CA SER A 126 -4.89 9.66 -17.88
C SER A 126 -3.56 10.21 -18.43
N CYS A 127 -3.43 10.29 -19.75
CA CYS A 127 -2.29 10.92 -20.41
C CYS A 127 -2.79 11.79 -21.57
N SER A 128 -2.55 13.11 -21.52
CA SER A 128 -2.88 14.03 -22.63
C SER A 128 -1.88 13.97 -23.78
N CYS A 129 -0.72 13.33 -23.59
CA CYS A 129 0.41 13.40 -24.53
C CYS A 129 0.03 12.99 -25.97
N TYR A 130 -0.91 12.06 -26.18
CA TYR A 130 -1.36 11.71 -27.53
C TYR A 130 -2.18 12.83 -28.19
N SER A 131 -3.13 13.43 -27.46
CA SER A 131 -3.89 14.57 -27.99
C SER A 131 -3.00 15.79 -28.20
N ASP A 132 -2.04 16.00 -27.31
CA ASP A 132 -1.10 17.11 -27.37
C ASP A 132 -0.19 16.96 -28.59
N LEU A 133 0.29 15.74 -28.85
CA LEU A 133 1.07 15.43 -30.05
C LEU A 133 0.28 15.68 -31.34
N GLN A 134 -1.01 15.33 -31.39
CA GLN A 134 -1.88 15.64 -32.53
C GLN A 134 -2.05 17.13 -32.77
N LYS A 135 -1.97 17.96 -31.72
CA LYS A 135 -2.01 19.42 -31.80
C LYS A 135 -0.62 20.04 -32.09
N GLY A 136 0.43 19.23 -32.16
CA GLY A 136 1.81 19.70 -32.31
C GLY A 136 2.42 20.28 -31.02
N GLU A 137 1.78 20.01 -29.88
CA GLU A 137 2.27 20.33 -28.54
C GLU A 137 3.34 19.31 -28.11
N GLY A 138 4.17 19.71 -27.14
CA GLY A 138 5.24 18.85 -26.66
C GLY A 138 4.76 17.81 -25.64
N ILE A 139 5.49 16.69 -25.55
CA ILE A 139 5.23 15.56 -24.65
C ILE A 139 6.30 15.44 -23.57
N CYS A 140 6.07 14.67 -22.50
CA CYS A 140 7.05 14.52 -21.42
C CYS A 140 8.41 13.98 -21.89
N SER A 141 9.46 14.15 -21.07
CA SER A 141 10.83 13.74 -21.38
C SER A 141 10.95 12.26 -21.74
N ASP A 142 10.21 11.40 -21.05
CA ASP A 142 10.32 9.96 -21.18
C ASP A 142 9.70 9.49 -22.49
N CYS A 143 8.50 10.00 -22.83
CA CYS A 143 7.90 9.73 -24.12
C CYS A 143 8.70 10.35 -25.27
N TYR A 144 9.25 11.56 -25.07
CA TYR A 144 10.14 12.17 -26.06
C TYR A 144 11.34 11.26 -26.35
N ALA A 145 12.01 10.75 -25.31
CA ALA A 145 13.13 9.81 -25.46
C ALA A 145 12.71 8.54 -26.21
N GLY A 146 11.58 7.93 -25.84
CA GLY A 146 11.05 6.75 -26.55
C GLY A 146 10.76 7.01 -28.03
N TRP A 147 10.18 8.17 -28.37
CA TRP A 147 10.02 8.60 -29.76
C TRP A 147 11.36 8.76 -30.48
N GLN A 148 12.39 9.27 -29.78
CA GLN A 148 13.73 9.33 -30.36
C GLN A 148 14.32 7.94 -30.62
N MET A 149 13.91 6.93 -29.86
CA MET A 149 14.32 5.52 -30.03
C MET A 149 13.45 4.73 -31.02
N GLY A 150 12.43 5.36 -31.64
CA GLY A 150 11.54 4.69 -32.59
C GLY A 150 10.40 3.89 -31.94
N GLU A 151 10.19 4.09 -30.64
CA GLU A 151 9.15 3.45 -29.84
C GLU A 151 7.82 4.22 -29.87
N GLY A 152 7.77 5.36 -30.56
CA GLY A 152 6.55 6.14 -30.78
C GLY A 152 5.50 5.37 -31.58
N LYS A 153 4.23 5.48 -31.21
CA LYS A 153 3.08 4.87 -31.89
C LYS A 153 2.96 5.41 -33.32
N ASP A 154 2.49 4.57 -34.23
CA ASP A 154 2.20 4.97 -35.61
C ASP A 154 0.95 5.88 -35.64
N ILE A 155 1.18 7.19 -35.50
CA ILE A 155 0.14 8.22 -35.57
C ILE A 155 0.23 8.89 -36.94
N LYS A 156 -0.89 8.92 -37.67
CA LYS A 156 -0.95 9.44 -39.05
C LYS A 156 -0.39 10.86 -39.11
N GLY A 157 0.65 11.05 -39.93
CA GLY A 157 1.29 12.34 -40.15
C GLY A 157 2.28 12.77 -39.07
N ILE A 158 2.48 11.98 -38.01
CA ILE A 158 3.43 12.28 -36.94
C ILE A 158 4.63 11.35 -37.06
N THR A 159 5.82 11.93 -36.96
CA THR A 159 7.10 11.22 -36.97
C THR A 159 7.98 11.76 -35.86
N LYS A 160 9.11 11.10 -35.59
CA LYS A 160 10.14 11.54 -34.63
C LYS A 160 10.50 13.04 -34.75
N LYS A 161 10.44 13.62 -35.96
CA LYS A 161 10.77 15.04 -36.23
C LYS A 161 9.71 16.02 -35.73
N HIS A 162 8.47 15.57 -35.57
CA HIS A 162 7.35 16.40 -35.12
C HIS A 162 7.25 16.45 -33.60
N VAL A 163 7.92 15.53 -32.91
CA VAL A 163 7.83 15.36 -31.46
C VAL A 163 8.78 16.33 -30.77
N LYS A 164 8.24 17.14 -29.85
CA LYS A 164 9.00 18.11 -29.05
C LYS A 164 8.91 17.73 -27.56
N PRO A 165 9.97 17.94 -26.76
CA PRO A 165 9.87 17.76 -25.33
C PRO A 165 9.07 18.90 -24.69
N ASN A 166 8.31 18.58 -23.67
CA ASN A 166 7.61 19.48 -22.78
C ASN A 166 8.01 19.12 -21.35
N PHE A 167 8.95 19.89 -20.81
CA PHE A 167 9.48 19.71 -19.47
C PHE A 167 8.53 20.32 -18.43
N HIS A 168 7.35 19.73 -18.29
CA HIS A 168 6.47 20.01 -17.16
C HIS A 168 6.71 18.98 -16.07
N ARG A 169 6.64 19.41 -14.79
CA ARG A 169 6.65 18.48 -13.67
C ARG A 169 5.24 17.95 -13.47
N HIS A 170 5.10 16.64 -13.42
CA HIS A 170 3.90 16.03 -12.87
C HIS A 170 3.91 16.23 -11.35
N LYS A 171 2.78 16.67 -10.79
CA LYS A 171 2.58 16.71 -9.34
C LYS A 171 2.14 15.30 -8.94
N HIS A 172 3.08 14.54 -8.38
CA HIS A 172 2.84 13.20 -7.84
C HIS A 172 2.11 13.28 -6.49
#